data_AF-A0A1H6EBM5-F1
#
_entry.id   AF-A0A1H6EBM5-F1
#
_cell.length_a   1.000
_cell.length_b   1.000
_cell.length_c   1.000
_cell.angle_alpha   90.00
_cell.angle_beta   90.00
_cell.angle_gamma   90.00
#
_symmetry.space_group_name_H-M   'P 1'
#
loop_
_entity.id
_entity.type
_entity.pdbx_description
1 polymer ?
#
loop_
_entity_poly.entity_id
_entity_poly.type
_entity_poly.pdbx_seq_one_letter_code
_entity_poly.pdbx_strand_id
1 'polypeptide(L)'
;MRAARRWVTSAVGAVALALAVTGCGTVHGTATTMPSTMPARVSAAATLGPDGTVPWVDEPATEADFTTAVRPAPATGPTCRASQLDATLPRWIHKSTGGEVNDPVMEASMYGYAVLTNTSHTACRLDGLPKVRLAAGGVPLDLIQGGSRNDGPAVGLPPGGKANFRLDWDAPFCPASHGPYTLDADLPGAGDVAVRLTDPSVPGCARDDTHPDLASSLTPGPIAAGDGQPRPPVVSPLRNLTARATHLPARVHPGRSVDFDVTLSNPTGTAVSLAGRPGFTLEVTCTGTNGRQGLSDGFKEYLLNNRPVTRVPAHGSVRFAIRAAVPEASSFPGPQLSLTWRMITRGLPAGLPYLVLTLPTGA
;
A
#
# COMPACT_ATOMS: atom_id res chain seq x y z
N MET A 1 -67.07 11.24 -16.44
CA MET A 1 -65.76 11.14 -17.12
C MET A 1 -65.18 9.78 -16.78
N ARG A 2 -65.09 8.89 -17.77
CA ARG A 2 -64.78 7.46 -17.61
C ARG A 2 -63.30 7.18 -17.89
N ALA A 3 -62.78 6.25 -17.09
CA ALA A 3 -61.58 5.41 -17.15
C ALA A 3 -60.75 5.35 -18.46
N ALA A 4 -59.42 5.14 -18.31
CA ALA A 4 -58.79 3.86 -18.70
C ALA A 4 -57.28 3.82 -18.35
N ARG A 5 -56.91 2.81 -17.54
CA ARG A 5 -55.58 2.22 -17.47
C ARG A 5 -55.20 1.66 -18.85
N ARG A 6 -53.95 1.84 -19.28
CA ARG A 6 -53.35 0.99 -20.32
C ARG A 6 -52.14 0.26 -19.74
N TRP A 7 -52.32 -1.06 -19.66
CA TRP A 7 -51.28 -2.06 -19.53
C TRP A 7 -50.60 -2.23 -20.89
N VAL A 8 -49.28 -2.37 -20.91
CA VAL A 8 -48.56 -2.96 -22.02
C VAL A 8 -47.77 -4.14 -21.47
N THR A 9 -48.33 -5.32 -21.69
CA THR A 9 -47.68 -6.62 -21.63
C THR A 9 -47.37 -7.04 -23.06
N SER A 10 -46.10 -7.34 -23.35
CA SER A 10 -45.59 -8.19 -24.45
C SER A 10 -44.06 -8.24 -24.31
N ALA A 11 -43.34 -9.33 -24.49
CA ALA A 11 -43.71 -10.72 -24.64
C ALA A 11 -42.45 -11.58 -24.34
N VAL A 12 -42.72 -12.83 -23.98
CA VAL A 12 -41.79 -13.93 -23.71
C VAL A 12 -40.82 -14.16 -24.88
N GLY A 13 -39.52 -14.24 -24.56
CA GLY A 13 -38.50 -14.82 -25.44
C GLY A 13 -37.60 -15.75 -24.62
N ALA A 14 -38.03 -17.00 -24.46
CA ALA A 14 -37.23 -18.04 -23.85
C ALA A 14 -36.17 -18.55 -24.84
N VAL A 15 -34.90 -18.22 -24.61
CA VAL A 15 -33.79 -18.86 -25.32
C VAL A 15 -33.40 -20.11 -24.53
N ALA A 16 -33.75 -21.26 -25.08
CA ALA A 16 -33.26 -22.56 -24.62
C ALA A 16 -31.79 -22.70 -25.05
N LEU A 17 -30.86 -22.65 -24.08
CA LEU A 17 -29.49 -23.11 -24.31
C LEU A 17 -29.39 -24.59 -23.95
N ALA A 18 -29.08 -25.40 -24.96
CA ALA A 18 -28.88 -26.83 -24.83
C ALA A 18 -27.63 -27.12 -23.97
N LEU A 19 -27.84 -27.94 -22.93
CA LEU A 19 -26.79 -28.62 -22.19
C LEU A 19 -26.10 -29.65 -23.09
N ALA A 20 -24.86 -29.36 -23.49
CA ALA A 20 -23.94 -30.38 -23.99
C ALA A 20 -23.21 -31.00 -22.79
N VAL A 21 -23.67 -32.18 -22.38
CA VAL A 21 -22.96 -33.05 -21.43
C VAL A 21 -21.86 -33.77 -22.21
N THR A 22 -20.62 -33.29 -22.08
CA THR A 22 -19.43 -34.07 -22.45
C THR A 22 -18.67 -34.39 -21.18
N GLY A 23 -18.86 -35.61 -20.67
CA GLY A 23 -17.93 -36.22 -19.74
C GLY A 23 -16.69 -36.70 -20.48
N CYS A 24 -15.52 -36.42 -19.92
CA CYS A 24 -14.26 -37.11 -20.23
C CYS A 24 -13.29 -36.99 -19.06
N GLY A 25 -12.95 -38.14 -18.47
CA GLY A 25 -11.61 -38.48 -17.97
C GLY A 25 -11.05 -37.71 -16.78
N THR A 26 -11.14 -38.31 -15.59
CA THR A 26 -10.18 -38.07 -14.51
C THR A 26 -8.78 -38.50 -14.93
N VAL A 27 -7.94 -37.56 -15.35
CA VAL A 27 -6.49 -37.75 -15.44
C VAL A 27 -5.91 -37.45 -14.06
N HIS A 28 -5.48 -38.48 -13.35
CA HIS A 28 -4.59 -38.32 -12.20
C HIS A 28 -3.22 -37.85 -12.70
N GLY A 29 -3.07 -36.54 -12.84
CA GLY A 29 -1.78 -35.89 -12.99
C GLY A 29 -1.08 -35.87 -11.64
N THR A 30 -0.04 -36.68 -11.51
CA THR A 30 0.99 -36.51 -10.47
C THR A 30 1.42 -35.05 -10.43
N ALA A 31 1.22 -34.40 -9.27
CA ALA A 31 1.68 -33.05 -9.02
C ALA A 31 3.22 -33.04 -9.03
N THR A 32 3.80 -32.83 -10.20
CA THR A 32 5.21 -32.46 -10.33
C THR A 32 5.35 -31.10 -9.69
N THR A 33 5.93 -31.07 -8.49
CA THR A 33 6.34 -29.85 -7.81
C THR A 33 7.40 -29.20 -8.71
N MET A 34 7.00 -28.23 -9.53
CA MET A 34 7.99 -27.43 -10.25
C MET A 34 8.78 -26.66 -9.20
N PRO A 35 10.12 -26.79 -9.15
CA PRO A 35 10.92 -25.94 -8.31
C PRO A 35 10.65 -24.51 -8.77
N SER A 36 10.15 -23.69 -7.85
CA SER A 36 10.09 -22.24 -8.02
C SER A 36 11.53 -21.75 -8.03
N THR A 37 12.18 -21.83 -9.20
CA THR A 37 13.39 -21.05 -9.48
C THR A 37 12.96 -19.60 -9.41
N MET A 38 13.38 -18.92 -8.33
CA MET A 38 13.36 -17.45 -8.29
C MET A 38 13.89 -16.94 -9.63
N PRO A 39 13.27 -15.91 -10.25
CA PRO A 39 13.84 -15.32 -11.45
C PRO A 39 15.28 -14.93 -11.16
N ALA A 40 16.18 -15.25 -12.11
CA ALA A 40 17.60 -14.92 -11.99
C ALA A 40 17.73 -13.43 -11.67
N ARG A 41 18.44 -13.09 -10.58
CA ARG A 41 18.80 -11.69 -10.29
C ARG A 41 19.46 -11.12 -11.54
N VAL A 42 18.85 -10.08 -12.11
CA VAL A 42 19.42 -9.38 -13.27
C VAL A 42 20.84 -8.94 -12.90
N SER A 43 21.84 -9.38 -13.67
CA SER A 43 23.22 -8.89 -13.50
C SER A 43 23.26 -7.43 -13.93
N ALA A 44 23.17 -6.53 -12.97
CA ALA A 44 23.29 -5.09 -13.18
C ALA A 44 24.73 -4.68 -13.44
N ALA A 45 24.94 -3.71 -14.33
CA ALA A 45 26.25 -3.10 -14.53
C ALA A 45 26.70 -2.34 -13.27
N ALA A 46 27.92 -2.63 -12.82
CA ALA A 46 28.58 -1.94 -11.71
C ALA A 46 29.30 -0.66 -12.14
N THR A 47 29.19 -0.29 -13.41
CA THR A 47 29.86 0.87 -14.02
C THR A 47 28.85 1.91 -14.48
N LEU A 48 29.26 3.17 -14.43
CA LEU A 48 28.52 4.27 -15.02
C LEU A 48 28.50 4.16 -16.55
N GLY A 49 27.45 4.72 -17.16
CA GLY A 49 27.40 4.96 -18.59
C GLY A 49 28.45 6.00 -19.03
N PRO A 50 28.71 6.13 -20.34
CA PRO A 50 29.70 7.07 -20.87
C PRO A 50 29.45 8.54 -20.50
N ASP A 51 28.20 8.91 -20.24
CA ASP A 51 27.76 10.22 -19.82
C ASP A 51 27.75 10.39 -18.28
N GLY A 52 28.23 9.39 -17.52
CA GLY A 52 28.20 9.39 -16.06
C GLY A 52 26.82 9.05 -15.46
N THR A 53 25.86 8.60 -16.28
CA THR A 53 24.54 8.17 -15.80
C THR A 53 24.60 6.73 -15.29
N VAL A 54 23.96 6.48 -14.15
CA VAL A 54 23.78 5.14 -13.62
C VAL A 54 22.76 4.41 -14.51
N PRO A 55 23.09 3.24 -15.07
CA PRO A 55 22.21 2.56 -16.01
C PRO A 55 20.95 2.00 -15.32
N TRP A 56 19.85 2.02 -16.06
CA TRP A 56 18.59 1.37 -15.70
C TRP A 56 18.80 -0.12 -15.46
N VAL A 57 18.18 -0.64 -14.41
CA VAL A 57 18.08 -2.06 -14.14
C VAL A 57 16.64 -2.34 -13.77
N ASP A 58 16.00 -3.22 -14.53
CA ASP A 58 14.68 -3.74 -14.21
C ASP A 58 14.81 -4.78 -13.08
N GLU A 59 14.98 -4.30 -11.85
CA GLU A 59 15.06 -5.13 -10.65
C GLU A 59 13.84 -4.85 -9.78
N PRO A 60 12.74 -5.62 -9.97
CA PRO A 60 11.57 -5.52 -9.12
C PRO A 60 11.96 -5.70 -7.66
N ALA A 61 11.41 -4.84 -6.82
CA ALA A 61 11.57 -4.98 -5.39
C ALA A 61 10.38 -5.74 -4.78
N THR A 62 10.62 -6.30 -3.62
CA THR A 62 9.59 -6.94 -2.79
C THR A 62 9.42 -6.16 -1.49
N GLU A 63 8.29 -6.33 -0.83
CA GLU A 63 8.05 -5.77 0.50
C GLU A 63 9.18 -6.16 1.50
N ALA A 64 9.77 -7.34 1.34
CA ALA A 64 10.91 -7.81 2.15
C ALA A 64 12.18 -6.94 1.99
N ASP A 65 12.34 -6.22 0.88
CA ASP A 65 13.48 -5.34 0.63
C ASP A 65 13.41 -4.05 1.46
N PHE A 66 12.18 -3.60 1.75
CA PHE A 66 11.90 -2.34 2.44
C PHE A 66 11.35 -2.52 3.86
N THR A 67 11.09 -3.75 4.27
CA THR A 67 10.74 -4.04 5.67
C THR A 67 12.00 -4.30 6.48
N THR A 68 12.02 -3.76 7.70
CA THR A 68 13.03 -4.12 8.72
C THR A 68 12.54 -5.28 9.58
N ALA A 69 11.55 -6.05 9.11
CA ALA A 69 10.92 -7.10 9.88
C ALA A 69 12.01 -8.04 10.40
N VAL A 70 12.34 -7.87 11.69
CA VAL A 70 13.15 -8.81 12.44
C VAL A 70 12.39 -10.10 12.29
N ARG A 71 13.02 -11.12 11.69
CA ARG A 71 12.40 -12.44 11.53
C ARG A 71 11.83 -12.81 12.90
N PRO A 72 10.49 -12.89 13.04
CA PRO A 72 9.91 -13.09 14.35
C PRO A 72 10.46 -14.39 14.92
N ALA A 73 10.66 -14.41 16.24
CA ALA A 73 10.99 -15.65 16.92
C ALA A 73 9.95 -16.72 16.54
N PRO A 74 10.34 -18.00 16.40
CA PRO A 74 9.41 -19.05 16.03
C PRO A 74 8.18 -19.01 16.93
N ALA A 75 6.98 -18.99 16.35
CA ALA A 75 5.76 -19.05 17.13
C ALA A 75 5.66 -20.40 17.84
N THR A 76 5.66 -20.39 19.17
CA THR A 76 5.56 -21.60 20.01
C THR A 76 4.32 -21.52 20.89
N GLY A 77 3.60 -22.63 21.01
CA GLY A 77 2.41 -22.76 21.87
C GLY A 77 1.08 -22.85 21.10
N PRO A 78 -0.03 -23.07 21.81
CA PRO A 78 -1.37 -23.08 21.23
C PRO A 78 -1.79 -21.68 20.78
N THR A 79 -2.80 -21.59 19.91
CA THR A 79 -3.42 -20.29 19.57
C THR A 79 -3.93 -19.61 20.82
N CYS A 80 -3.65 -18.30 20.97
CA CYS A 80 -4.15 -17.51 22.09
C CYS A 80 -5.68 -17.51 22.11
N ARG A 81 -6.28 -17.36 23.29
CA ARG A 81 -7.72 -17.09 23.43
C ARG A 81 -7.92 -15.60 23.67
N ALA A 82 -9.06 -15.06 23.24
CA ALA A 82 -9.42 -13.67 23.53
C ALA A 82 -9.28 -13.30 25.02
N SER A 83 -9.67 -14.19 25.94
CA SER A 83 -9.55 -13.97 27.39
C SER A 83 -8.12 -13.93 27.93
N GLN A 84 -7.12 -14.32 27.13
CA GLN A 84 -5.69 -14.25 27.49
C GLN A 84 -5.04 -12.96 26.99
N LEU A 85 -5.79 -12.07 26.35
CA LEU A 85 -5.26 -10.89 25.69
C LEU A 85 -5.86 -9.63 26.31
N ASP A 86 -5.00 -8.67 26.64
CA ASP A 86 -5.40 -7.26 26.78
C ASP A 86 -5.04 -6.53 25.48
N ALA A 87 -5.95 -5.72 24.97
CA ALA A 87 -5.76 -4.98 23.73
C ALA A 87 -5.95 -3.48 23.94
N THR A 88 -4.98 -2.69 23.51
CA THR A 88 -5.00 -1.24 23.65
C THR A 88 -4.54 -0.55 22.37
N LEU A 89 -5.24 0.50 21.94
CA LEU A 89 -4.77 1.43 20.93
C LEU A 89 -4.34 2.72 21.64
N PRO A 90 -3.03 2.98 21.79
CA PRO A 90 -2.54 4.08 22.61
C PRO A 90 -2.94 5.47 22.09
N ARG A 91 -2.81 5.66 20.78
CA ARG A 91 -3.11 6.89 20.07
C ARG A 91 -3.28 6.66 18.59
N TRP A 92 -3.99 7.57 17.93
CA TRP A 92 -3.95 7.73 16.50
C TRP A 92 -2.81 8.68 16.10
N ILE A 93 -2.27 8.50 14.90
CA ILE A 93 -1.15 9.26 14.35
C ILE A 93 -1.57 9.79 12.99
N HIS A 94 -1.51 11.10 12.79
CA HIS A 94 -1.76 11.71 11.48
C HIS A 94 -0.72 11.28 10.46
N LYS A 95 -1.18 10.95 9.26
CA LYS A 95 -0.27 10.75 8.12
C LYS A 95 0.33 12.12 7.76
N SER A 96 1.65 12.26 7.87
CA SER A 96 2.31 13.48 7.42
C SER A 96 2.32 13.51 5.89
N THR A 97 1.80 14.58 5.30
CA THR A 97 1.76 14.79 3.84
C THR A 97 3.14 15.05 3.23
N GLY A 98 4.20 15.23 4.04
CA GLY A 98 5.56 15.44 3.51
C GLY A 98 5.72 16.62 2.55
N GLY A 99 4.76 17.56 2.52
CA GLY A 99 4.70 18.65 1.55
C GLY A 99 4.07 18.30 0.20
N GLU A 100 3.56 17.07 0.01
CA GLU A 100 2.63 16.75 -1.07
C GLU A 100 1.32 17.55 -0.86
N VAL A 101 0.72 17.93 -1.99
CA VAL A 101 -0.52 18.73 -2.18
C VAL A 101 -1.51 18.64 -1.00
N ASN A 102 -2.19 19.76 -0.68
CA ASN A 102 -3.34 19.83 0.24
C ASN A 102 -4.47 18.87 -0.20
N ASP A 103 -4.27 17.56 -0.01
CA ASP A 103 -5.28 16.56 -0.18
C ASP A 103 -6.00 16.42 1.17
N PRO A 104 -7.22 16.95 1.28
CA PRO A 104 -7.97 16.90 2.54
C PRO A 104 -8.23 15.46 3.00
N VAL A 105 -8.22 14.48 2.10
CA VAL A 105 -8.33 13.05 2.44
C VAL A 105 -7.08 12.59 3.17
N MET A 106 -5.90 12.96 2.68
CA MET A 106 -4.63 12.60 3.33
C MET A 106 -4.43 13.31 4.67
N GLU A 107 -4.86 14.57 4.79
CA GLU A 107 -4.84 15.32 6.05
C GLU A 107 -5.76 14.69 7.12
N ALA A 108 -6.93 14.18 6.70
CA ALA A 108 -7.86 13.47 7.56
C ALA A 108 -7.44 12.00 7.84
N SER A 109 -6.52 11.46 7.06
CA SER A 109 -6.07 10.07 7.19
C SER A 109 -5.11 9.89 8.36
N MET A 110 -5.30 8.79 9.09
CA MET A 110 -4.55 8.47 10.30
C MET A 110 -4.15 7.00 10.30
N TYR A 111 -3.23 6.66 11.19
CA TYR A 111 -2.92 5.27 11.50
C TYR A 111 -2.68 5.10 12.99
N GLY A 112 -2.93 3.90 13.49
CA GLY A 112 -2.69 3.52 14.88
C GLY A 112 -2.09 2.12 14.96
N TYR A 113 -1.62 1.75 16.14
CA TYR A 113 -1.20 0.37 16.43
C TYR A 113 -1.99 -0.13 17.62
N ALA A 114 -2.81 -1.15 17.39
CA ALA A 114 -3.44 -1.89 18.46
C ALA A 114 -2.41 -2.88 19.03
N VAL A 115 -2.12 -2.76 20.31
CA VAL A 115 -1.14 -3.56 21.04
C VAL A 115 -1.87 -4.65 21.80
N LEU A 116 -1.51 -5.89 21.51
CA LEU A 116 -1.99 -7.11 22.14
C LEU A 116 -0.96 -7.57 23.17
N THR A 117 -1.38 -7.74 24.42
CA THR A 117 -0.52 -8.24 25.51
C THR A 117 -1.06 -9.56 26.02
N ASN A 118 -0.22 -10.60 26.05
CA ASN A 118 -0.60 -11.88 26.68
C ASN A 118 -0.60 -11.70 28.21
N THR A 119 -1.79 -11.69 28.80
CA THR A 119 -2.00 -11.55 30.25
C THR A 119 -1.97 -12.89 30.99
N SER A 120 -1.91 -14.00 30.26
CA SER A 120 -1.87 -15.33 30.86
C SER A 120 -0.45 -15.75 31.27
N HIS A 121 -0.36 -16.79 32.10
CA HIS A 121 0.91 -17.38 32.52
C HIS A 121 1.48 -18.39 31.51
N THR A 122 0.80 -18.64 30.39
CA THR A 122 1.23 -19.59 29.36
C THR A 122 1.58 -18.89 28.06
N ALA A 123 2.62 -19.38 27.38
CA ALA A 123 2.92 -18.90 26.04
C ALA A 123 1.82 -19.35 25.07
N CYS A 124 1.47 -18.49 24.13
CA CYS A 124 0.52 -18.78 23.06
C CYS A 124 0.99 -18.14 21.74
N ARG A 125 0.26 -18.36 20.65
CA ARG A 125 0.54 -17.77 19.34
C ARG A 125 -0.66 -17.03 18.78
N LEU A 126 -0.39 -16.01 17.98
CA LEU A 126 -1.37 -15.31 17.15
C LEU A 126 -0.97 -15.44 15.68
N ASP A 127 -1.94 -15.54 14.80
CA ASP A 127 -1.74 -15.68 13.36
C ASP A 127 -2.80 -14.90 12.56
N GLY A 128 -2.46 -14.65 11.30
CA GLY A 128 -3.39 -14.11 10.31
C GLY A 128 -3.64 -12.61 10.38
N LEU A 129 -4.59 -12.19 9.54
CA LEU A 129 -5.08 -10.84 9.47
C LEU A 129 -6.29 -10.63 10.41
N PRO A 130 -6.21 -9.70 11.37
CA PRO A 130 -7.36 -9.32 12.17
C PRO A 130 -8.49 -8.76 11.29
N LYS A 131 -9.74 -8.94 11.70
CA LYS A 131 -10.85 -8.12 11.21
C LYS A 131 -11.26 -7.15 12.29
N VAL A 132 -11.58 -5.91 11.92
CA VAL A 132 -11.87 -4.87 12.91
C VAL A 132 -13.24 -4.27 12.69
N ARG A 133 -13.89 -3.91 13.79
CA ARG A 133 -15.20 -3.26 13.79
C ARG A 133 -15.12 -2.02 14.65
N LEU A 134 -15.44 -0.88 14.07
CA LEU A 134 -15.53 0.38 14.80
C LEU A 134 -16.99 0.74 14.98
N ALA A 135 -17.36 1.14 16.18
CA ALA A 135 -18.68 1.65 16.50
C ALA A 135 -18.56 3.01 17.20
N ALA A 136 -19.57 3.86 17.06
CA ALA A 136 -19.67 5.13 17.75
C ALA A 136 -21.02 5.20 18.49
N GLY A 137 -20.98 5.47 19.80
CA GLY A 137 -22.18 5.44 20.63
C GLY A 137 -22.88 4.08 20.63
N GLY A 138 -22.14 2.99 20.39
CA GLY A 138 -22.68 1.63 20.27
C GLY A 138 -23.25 1.28 18.89
N VAL A 139 -23.24 2.20 17.92
CA VAL A 139 -23.70 1.95 16.55
C VAL A 139 -22.49 1.63 15.67
N PRO A 140 -22.42 0.44 15.03
CA PRO A 140 -21.36 0.12 14.07
C PRO A 140 -21.29 1.15 12.94
N LEU A 141 -20.08 1.58 12.61
CA LEU A 141 -19.84 2.47 11.47
C LEU A 141 -19.74 1.63 10.20
N ASP A 142 -20.42 2.09 9.16
CA ASP A 142 -20.32 1.50 7.82
C ASP A 142 -19.05 2.00 7.14
N LEU A 143 -17.96 1.28 7.38
CA LEU A 143 -16.63 1.58 6.85
C LEU A 143 -16.25 0.50 5.85
N ILE A 144 -15.64 0.91 4.74
CA ILE A 144 -15.02 -0.05 3.83
C ILE A 144 -13.92 -0.79 4.61
N GLN A 145 -14.07 -2.10 4.71
CA GLN A 145 -13.04 -2.95 5.30
C GLN A 145 -12.04 -3.30 4.20
N GLY A 146 -10.89 -2.63 4.23
CA GLY A 146 -9.71 -3.10 3.51
C GLY A 146 -9.02 -4.21 4.29
N GLY A 147 -8.16 -4.98 3.65
CA GLY A 147 -7.28 -5.92 4.33
C GLY A 147 -5.98 -6.04 3.57
N SER A 148 -4.86 -6.13 4.30
CA SER A 148 -3.61 -6.59 3.70
C SER A 148 -3.84 -7.96 3.05
N ARG A 149 -3.35 -8.19 1.83
CA ARG A 149 -3.40 -9.52 1.20
C ARG A 149 -2.43 -10.52 1.85
N ASN A 150 -1.59 -10.05 2.77
CA ASN A 150 -0.58 -10.83 3.45
C ASN A 150 -0.98 -11.03 4.91
N ASP A 151 -1.26 -12.28 5.29
CA ASP A 151 -1.63 -12.73 6.64
C ASP A 151 -0.51 -12.54 7.69
N GLY A 152 0.70 -12.20 7.25
CA GLY A 152 1.88 -12.10 8.11
C GLY A 152 2.31 -13.47 8.67
N PRO A 153 3.51 -13.55 9.28
CA PRO A 153 3.94 -14.75 9.98
C PRO A 153 3.20 -14.89 11.32
N ALA A 154 2.99 -16.13 11.77
CA ALA A 154 2.53 -16.38 13.13
C ALA A 154 3.53 -15.79 14.16
N VAL A 155 2.98 -15.18 15.21
CA VAL A 155 3.73 -14.51 16.28
C VAL A 155 3.58 -15.28 17.59
N GLY A 156 4.70 -15.69 18.18
CA GLY A 156 4.73 -16.26 19.52
C GLY A 156 4.66 -15.17 20.60
N LEU A 157 3.80 -15.39 21.59
CA LEU A 157 3.55 -14.50 22.73
C LEU A 157 3.86 -15.23 24.04
N PRO A 158 5.06 -15.06 24.62
CA PRO A 158 5.30 -15.52 25.99
C PRO A 158 4.40 -14.78 27.00
N PRO A 159 4.33 -15.23 28.27
CA PRO A 159 3.65 -14.49 29.32
C PRO A 159 4.15 -13.04 29.41
N GLY A 160 3.25 -12.05 29.37
CA GLY A 160 3.58 -10.62 29.30
C GLY A 160 4.15 -10.15 27.95
N GLY A 161 4.29 -11.05 26.98
CA GLY A 161 4.72 -10.74 25.63
C GLY A 161 3.73 -9.84 24.90
N LYS A 162 4.25 -9.06 23.94
CA LYS A 162 3.46 -8.11 23.15
C LYS A 162 3.52 -8.42 21.66
N ALA A 163 2.38 -8.25 21.01
CA ALA A 163 2.21 -8.20 19.57
C ALA A 163 1.40 -6.95 19.23
N ASN A 164 1.34 -6.59 17.96
CA ASN A 164 0.56 -5.47 17.49
C ASN A 164 0.05 -5.70 16.09
N PHE A 165 -0.98 -4.97 15.70
CA PHE A 165 -1.35 -4.80 14.31
C PHE A 165 -1.61 -3.32 14.03
N ARG A 166 -1.19 -2.88 12.85
CA ARG A 166 -1.44 -1.52 12.36
C ARG A 166 -2.91 -1.41 11.95
N LEU A 167 -3.49 -0.25 12.19
CA LEU A 167 -4.80 0.16 11.71
C LEU A 167 -4.61 1.40 10.86
N ASP A 168 -4.94 1.32 9.59
CA ASP A 168 -4.97 2.47 8.69
C ASP A 168 -6.41 2.96 8.54
N TRP A 169 -6.61 4.23 8.87
CA TRP A 169 -7.86 4.94 8.67
C TRP A 169 -7.67 5.90 7.51
N ASP A 170 -8.33 5.60 6.39
CA ASP A 170 -8.35 6.48 5.22
C ASP A 170 -9.72 7.13 5.15
N ALA A 171 -9.76 8.42 5.49
CA ALA A 171 -10.98 9.20 5.55
C ALA A 171 -11.04 10.19 4.40
N PRO A 172 -11.99 10.03 3.46
CA PRO A 172 -12.63 11.18 2.88
C PRO A 172 -13.84 11.61 3.73
N PHE A 173 -14.58 10.68 4.36
CA PHE A 173 -15.89 11.01 4.96
C PHE A 173 -16.40 9.97 5.96
N CYS A 174 -16.93 10.40 7.11
CA CYS A 174 -17.67 9.53 8.03
C CYS A 174 -19.06 10.10 8.31
N PRO A 175 -20.07 9.24 8.54
CA PRO A 175 -21.37 9.69 9.01
C PRO A 175 -21.22 10.47 10.32
N ALA A 176 -22.09 11.47 10.53
CA ALA A 176 -22.12 12.22 11.78
C ALA A 176 -22.35 11.26 12.96
N SER A 177 -21.28 10.93 13.66
CA SER A 177 -21.30 9.97 14.75
C SER A 177 -21.48 10.70 16.09
N HIS A 178 -22.47 10.30 16.87
CA HIS A 178 -22.70 10.82 18.21
C HIS A 178 -22.31 9.76 19.25
N GLY A 179 -21.26 10.02 20.04
CA GLY A 179 -20.87 9.17 21.17
C GLY A 179 -19.42 8.69 21.13
N PRO A 180 -18.94 8.02 22.20
CA PRO A 180 -17.59 7.49 22.28
C PRO A 180 -17.39 6.36 21.27
N TYR A 181 -16.16 6.25 20.77
CA TYR A 181 -15.77 5.18 19.87
C TYR A 181 -15.41 3.91 20.63
N THR A 182 -15.80 2.76 20.08
CA THR A 182 -15.39 1.43 20.54
C THR A 182 -14.84 0.63 19.37
N LEU A 183 -13.75 -0.09 19.60
CA LEU A 183 -13.07 -0.88 18.59
C LEU A 183 -13.02 -2.34 19.05
N ASP A 184 -13.50 -3.26 18.21
CA ASP A 184 -13.40 -4.70 18.40
C ASP A 184 -12.54 -5.30 17.29
N ALA A 185 -11.72 -6.30 17.65
CA ALA A 185 -10.89 -7.03 16.71
C ALA A 185 -11.20 -8.54 16.80
N ASP A 186 -11.66 -9.13 15.70
CA ASP A 186 -11.75 -10.57 15.52
C ASP A 186 -10.36 -11.08 15.11
N LEU A 187 -9.70 -11.77 16.04
CA LEU A 187 -8.38 -12.34 15.83
C LEU A 187 -8.53 -13.80 15.36
N PRO A 188 -7.92 -14.17 14.20
CA PRO A 188 -8.02 -15.53 13.68
C PRO A 188 -7.70 -16.60 14.73
N GLY A 189 -8.65 -17.51 14.95
CA GLY A 189 -8.55 -18.60 15.93
C GLY A 189 -8.63 -18.20 17.42
N ALA A 190 -8.42 -16.93 17.76
CA ALA A 190 -8.49 -16.43 19.13
C ALA A 190 -9.87 -15.85 19.50
N GLY A 191 -10.61 -15.34 18.51
CA GLY A 191 -11.94 -14.74 18.65
C GLY A 191 -11.91 -13.23 18.86
N ASP A 192 -13.08 -12.67 19.21
CA ASP A 192 -13.28 -11.23 19.40
C ASP A 192 -12.57 -10.69 20.66
N VAL A 193 -11.78 -9.63 20.48
CA VAL A 193 -11.10 -8.88 21.53
C VAL A 193 -11.49 -7.41 21.47
N ALA A 194 -11.97 -6.87 22.59
CA ALA A 194 -12.23 -5.44 22.72
C ALA A 194 -10.91 -4.67 22.82
N VAL A 195 -10.68 -3.73 21.91
CA VAL A 195 -9.50 -2.87 21.87
C VAL A 195 -9.81 -1.56 22.57
N ARG A 196 -9.19 -1.35 23.73
CA ARG A 196 -9.36 -0.12 24.50
C ARG A 196 -8.63 1.05 23.81
N LEU A 197 -9.37 2.07 23.42
CA LEU A 197 -8.83 3.35 22.95
C LEU A 197 -8.42 4.19 24.16
N THR A 198 -7.12 4.49 24.33
CA THR A 198 -6.67 5.29 25.48
C THR A 198 -6.62 6.78 25.20
N ASP A 199 -6.48 7.17 23.93
CA ASP A 199 -6.59 8.55 23.49
C ASP A 199 -7.93 8.74 22.76
N PRO A 200 -8.79 9.68 23.22
CA PRO A 200 -10.02 10.00 22.53
C PRO A 200 -9.80 10.87 21.28
N SER A 201 -8.56 11.21 20.90
CA SER A 201 -8.27 11.84 19.61
C SER A 201 -8.81 10.95 18.49
N VAL A 202 -9.94 11.35 17.94
CA VAL A 202 -10.69 10.58 16.95
C VAL A 202 -10.06 10.84 15.59
N PRO A 203 -10.02 9.84 14.68
CA PRO A 203 -9.84 10.11 13.28
C PRO A 203 -10.72 11.27 12.79
N GLY A 204 -10.09 12.31 12.25
CA GLY A 204 -10.79 13.47 11.74
C GLY A 204 -11.67 13.09 10.54
N CYS A 205 -12.84 13.71 10.42
CA CYS A 205 -13.67 13.63 9.23
C CYS A 205 -13.50 14.91 8.43
N ALA A 206 -13.30 14.82 7.11
CA ALA A 206 -13.53 16.00 6.27
C ALA A 206 -15.05 16.27 6.27
N ARG A 207 -15.45 17.46 6.72
CA ARG A 207 -16.86 17.81 6.94
C ARG A 207 -17.51 18.54 5.76
N ASP A 208 -16.72 19.06 4.83
CA ASP A 208 -17.16 20.18 4.00
C ASP A 208 -17.40 19.83 2.50
N ASP A 209 -17.07 18.62 2.04
CA ASP A 209 -17.34 18.19 0.66
C ASP A 209 -18.03 16.80 0.65
N THR A 210 -19.36 16.79 0.67
CA THR A 210 -20.18 15.57 0.55
C THR A 210 -20.09 14.99 -0.87
N HIS A 211 -19.08 14.16 -1.13
CA HIS A 211 -19.10 13.27 -2.30
C HIS A 211 -19.79 11.95 -1.91
N PRO A 212 -21.01 11.67 -2.39
CA PRO A 212 -21.80 10.50 -1.96
C PRO A 212 -21.14 9.15 -2.30
N ASP A 213 -20.13 9.16 -3.16
CA ASP A 213 -19.42 7.96 -3.61
C ASP A 213 -18.14 7.64 -2.82
N LEU A 214 -17.76 8.48 -1.84
CA LEU A 214 -16.53 8.29 -1.06
C LEU A 214 -16.85 7.86 0.38
N ALA A 215 -16.49 6.62 0.74
CA ALA A 215 -16.65 6.09 2.09
C ALA A 215 -15.29 5.97 2.80
N SER A 216 -15.25 6.23 4.11
CA SER A 216 -14.05 5.95 4.91
C SER A 216 -13.77 4.46 4.95
N SER A 217 -12.47 4.14 5.01
CA SER A 217 -12.01 2.78 5.19
C SER A 217 -11.20 2.63 6.47
N LEU A 218 -11.34 1.46 7.08
CA LEU A 218 -10.51 1.04 8.20
C LEU A 218 -9.86 -0.29 7.81
N THR A 219 -8.55 -0.28 7.66
CA THR A 219 -7.77 -1.41 7.15
C THR A 219 -6.81 -1.90 8.22
N PRO A 220 -7.01 -3.12 8.77
CA PRO A 220 -6.02 -3.76 9.63
C PRO A 220 -4.85 -4.30 8.78
N GLY A 221 -3.64 -4.16 9.33
CA GLY A 221 -2.45 -4.87 8.88
C GLY A 221 -2.28 -6.22 9.59
N PRO A 222 -1.32 -7.04 9.14
CA PRO A 222 -1.03 -8.32 9.79
C PRO A 222 -0.50 -8.13 11.21
N ILE A 223 -0.65 -9.18 12.03
CA ILE A 223 -0.09 -9.21 13.38
C ILE A 223 1.43 -9.31 13.30
N ALA A 224 2.11 -8.45 14.05
CA ALA A 224 3.57 -8.39 14.16
C ALA A 224 4.01 -8.47 15.63
N ALA A 225 5.21 -9.00 15.86
CA ALA A 225 5.80 -9.03 17.20
C ALA A 225 6.14 -7.62 17.71
N GLY A 226 6.05 -7.42 19.03
CA GLY A 226 6.42 -6.17 19.70
C GLY A 226 5.22 -5.30 20.07
N ASP A 227 5.50 -4.15 20.66
CA ASP A 227 4.53 -3.24 21.27
C ASP A 227 3.89 -2.25 20.28
N GLY A 228 4.12 -2.41 18.98
CA GLY A 228 3.54 -1.56 17.95
C GLY A 228 3.87 -0.08 18.07
N GLN A 229 4.81 0.31 18.94
CA GLN A 229 5.33 1.66 18.91
C GLN A 229 5.96 1.83 17.52
N PRO A 230 5.46 2.75 16.67
CA PRO A 230 6.22 3.11 15.50
C PRO A 230 7.54 3.61 16.05
N ARG A 231 8.60 2.81 15.90
CA ARG A 231 9.96 3.34 16.07
C ARG A 231 9.95 4.62 15.24
N PRO A 232 10.30 5.78 15.82
CA PRO A 232 10.35 7.02 15.07
C PRO A 232 11.03 6.69 13.75
N PRO A 233 10.40 6.94 12.59
CA PRO A 233 10.90 6.45 11.32
C PRO A 233 12.38 6.82 11.29
N VAL A 234 13.24 5.81 11.17
CA VAL A 234 14.69 6.06 11.17
C VAL A 234 14.88 7.06 10.06
N VAL A 235 15.28 8.26 10.47
CA VAL A 235 15.32 9.40 9.58
C VAL A 235 16.24 9.04 8.42
N SER A 236 15.61 8.88 7.27
CA SER A 236 16.23 8.75 5.97
C SER A 236 17.33 9.81 5.77
N PRO A 237 18.67 9.59 5.75
CA PRO A 237 19.54 10.67 5.27
C PRO A 237 19.22 11.00 3.80
N LEU A 238 18.56 10.09 3.09
CA LEU A 238 18.05 10.30 1.73
C LEU A 238 16.96 11.39 1.66
N ARG A 239 16.27 11.71 2.75
CA ARG A 239 15.27 12.81 2.79
C ARG A 239 15.87 14.17 2.47
N ASN A 240 17.19 14.31 2.64
CA ASN A 240 17.90 15.55 2.37
C ASN A 240 18.20 15.72 0.89
N LEU A 241 18.00 14.68 0.07
CA LEU A 241 18.16 14.77 -1.38
C LEU A 241 16.95 15.45 -2.02
N THR A 242 17.17 16.01 -3.20
CA THR A 242 16.10 16.49 -4.07
C THR A 242 16.14 15.71 -5.38
N ALA A 243 14.97 15.40 -5.94
CA ALA A 243 14.87 14.72 -7.23
C ALA A 243 14.48 15.74 -8.32
N ARG A 244 14.98 15.54 -9.53
CA ARG A 244 14.55 16.24 -10.76
C ARG A 244 14.55 15.26 -11.93
N ALA A 245 13.56 15.34 -12.80
CA ALA A 245 13.58 14.57 -14.04
C ALA A 245 14.27 15.35 -15.17
N THR A 246 15.03 14.64 -15.99
CA THR A 246 15.67 15.15 -17.20
C THR A 246 15.50 14.15 -18.36
N HIS A 247 15.77 14.59 -19.59
CA HIS A 247 15.63 13.76 -20.80
C HIS A 247 14.22 13.16 -20.99
N LEU A 248 13.18 13.94 -20.66
CA LEU A 248 11.79 13.53 -20.86
C LEU A 248 11.43 13.53 -22.35
N PRO A 249 10.69 12.51 -22.83
CA PRO A 249 10.17 12.56 -24.19
C PRO A 249 9.09 13.64 -24.31
N ALA A 250 9.00 14.26 -25.50
CA ALA A 250 7.98 15.27 -25.76
C ALA A 250 6.56 14.71 -25.75
N ARG A 251 6.38 13.42 -26.06
CA ARG A 251 5.10 12.69 -26.06
C ARG A 251 5.31 11.25 -25.64
N VAL A 252 4.27 10.65 -25.10
CA VAL A 252 4.24 9.23 -24.74
C VAL A 252 3.18 8.49 -25.55
N HIS A 253 3.47 7.25 -25.94
CA HIS A 253 2.53 6.41 -26.69
C HIS A 253 2.07 5.25 -25.81
N PRO A 254 0.77 4.93 -25.77
CA PRO A 254 0.28 3.77 -25.04
C PRO A 254 0.96 2.46 -25.49
N GLY A 255 1.19 1.55 -24.57
CA GLY A 255 1.89 0.28 -24.80
C GLY A 255 3.39 0.41 -25.09
N ARG A 256 3.97 1.61 -25.00
CA ARG A 256 5.42 1.84 -25.14
C ARG A 256 6.06 2.17 -23.80
N SER A 257 7.36 1.94 -23.70
CA SER A 257 8.11 2.40 -22.54
C SER A 257 8.51 3.88 -22.69
N VAL A 258 8.61 4.55 -21.55
CA VAL A 258 9.13 5.91 -21.40
C VAL A 258 10.47 5.84 -20.70
N ASP A 259 11.50 6.34 -21.37
CA ASP A 259 12.84 6.46 -20.81
C ASP A 259 13.05 7.91 -20.35
N PHE A 260 13.58 8.09 -19.14
CA PHE A 260 13.92 9.39 -18.56
C PHE A 260 14.98 9.23 -17.49
N ASP A 261 15.64 10.31 -17.12
CA ASP A 261 16.62 10.30 -16.04
C ASP A 261 16.05 10.96 -14.78
N VAL A 262 16.32 10.36 -13.64
CA VAL A 262 16.14 10.98 -12.32
C VAL A 262 17.50 11.45 -11.81
N THR A 263 17.63 12.77 -11.65
CA THR A 263 18.79 13.39 -11.02
C THR A 263 18.52 13.59 -9.54
N LEU A 264 19.30 12.93 -8.68
CA LEU A 264 19.30 13.15 -7.24
C LEU A 264 20.38 14.15 -6.88
N SER A 265 19.99 15.29 -6.30
CA SER A 265 20.91 16.36 -5.89
C SER A 265 20.96 16.48 -4.37
N ASN A 266 22.16 16.62 -3.83
CA ASN A 266 22.39 16.78 -2.40
C ASN A 266 22.73 18.26 -2.08
N PRO A 267 21.79 19.06 -1.58
CA PRO A 267 22.03 20.46 -1.23
C PRO A 267 22.87 20.64 0.04
N THR A 268 23.14 19.57 0.79
CA THR A 268 23.82 19.66 2.08
C THR A 268 25.35 19.67 1.95
N GLY A 269 26.03 20.12 3.01
CA GLY A 269 27.49 20.11 3.12
C GLY A 269 28.10 18.74 3.43
N THR A 270 27.29 17.68 3.54
CA THR A 270 27.76 16.31 3.85
C THR A 270 27.30 15.34 2.78
N ALA A 271 28.18 14.41 2.36
CA ALA A 271 27.79 13.38 1.41
C ALA A 271 26.68 12.49 1.99
N VAL A 272 25.65 12.23 1.19
CA VAL A 272 24.53 11.36 1.58
C VAL A 272 24.82 9.95 1.10
N SER A 273 24.79 8.99 2.02
CA SER A 273 25.03 7.58 1.70
C SER A 273 23.82 6.98 0.99
N LEU A 274 24.06 6.32 -0.15
CA LEU A 274 23.10 5.43 -0.81
C LEU A 274 23.30 3.97 -0.37
N ALA A 275 24.16 3.70 0.64
CA ALA A 275 24.42 2.35 1.12
C ALA A 275 23.14 1.66 1.61
N GLY A 276 23.02 0.36 1.33
CA GLY A 276 21.80 -0.43 1.54
C GLY A 276 21.14 -0.80 0.22
N ARG A 277 19.83 -1.11 0.27
CA ARG A 277 18.99 -1.38 -0.91
C ARG A 277 17.89 -0.29 -1.00
N PRO A 278 18.23 0.97 -1.33
CA PRO A 278 17.21 1.96 -1.63
C PRO A 278 16.41 1.51 -2.87
N GLY A 279 15.16 1.90 -2.92
CA GLY A 279 14.28 1.62 -4.05
C GLY A 279 13.52 2.87 -4.46
N PHE A 280 12.57 2.68 -5.37
CA PHE A 280 11.58 3.67 -5.70
C PHE A 280 10.26 3.00 -6.08
N THR A 281 9.15 3.70 -5.88
CA THR A 281 7.88 3.38 -6.51
C THR A 281 7.75 4.13 -7.81
N LEU A 282 7.07 3.50 -8.75
CA LEU A 282 6.62 4.07 -10.00
C LEU A 282 5.10 3.88 -10.08
N GLU A 283 4.37 4.97 -10.19
CA GLU A 283 2.93 4.96 -10.41
C GLU A 283 2.63 5.62 -11.75
N VAL A 284 1.70 5.04 -12.50
CA VAL A 284 1.26 5.59 -13.78
C VAL A 284 -0.24 5.83 -13.71
N THR A 285 -0.64 7.10 -13.79
CA THR A 285 -2.03 7.52 -13.76
C THR A 285 -2.41 8.27 -15.03
N CYS A 286 -3.71 8.25 -15.34
CA CYS A 286 -4.29 8.98 -16.45
C CYS A 286 -5.60 9.58 -16.00
N THR A 287 -5.79 10.87 -16.22
CA THR A 287 -7.11 11.49 -16.10
C THR A 287 -7.99 11.00 -17.23
N GLY A 288 -9.18 10.49 -16.89
CA GLY A 288 -10.18 10.06 -17.87
C GLY A 288 -10.70 11.22 -18.71
N THR A 289 -11.36 10.92 -19.83
CA THR A 289 -12.09 11.93 -20.64
C THR A 289 -13.51 11.45 -20.95
N ASN A 290 -14.45 12.40 -21.05
CA ASN A 290 -15.77 12.22 -21.68
C ASN A 290 -16.47 10.88 -21.36
N GLY A 291 -16.67 10.59 -20.07
CA GLY A 291 -17.38 9.38 -19.62
C GLY A 291 -16.55 8.10 -19.56
N ARG A 292 -15.25 8.15 -19.87
CA ARG A 292 -14.31 7.05 -19.61
C ARG A 292 -13.59 7.27 -18.28
N GLN A 293 -13.56 6.24 -17.43
CA GLN A 293 -12.79 6.27 -16.19
C GLN A 293 -11.30 6.50 -16.49
N GLY A 294 -10.64 7.22 -15.58
CA GLY A 294 -9.19 7.34 -15.58
C GLY A 294 -8.52 6.00 -15.28
N LEU A 295 -7.20 5.97 -15.47
CA LEU A 295 -6.37 4.82 -15.13
C LEU A 295 -5.54 5.15 -13.89
N SER A 296 -5.43 4.20 -12.97
CA SER A 296 -4.34 4.12 -12.00
C SER A 296 -3.76 2.71 -12.12
N ASP A 297 -2.61 2.61 -12.79
CA ASP A 297 -1.79 1.40 -12.77
C ASP A 297 -0.97 1.52 -11.48
N GLY A 298 -1.39 0.78 -10.44
CA GLY A 298 -0.92 0.94 -9.07
C GLY A 298 0.61 0.88 -8.93
N PHE A 299 1.10 1.22 -7.73
CA PHE A 299 2.54 1.34 -7.49
C PHE A 299 3.31 0.06 -7.83
N LYS A 300 4.30 0.21 -8.71
CA LYS A 300 5.34 -0.80 -8.94
C LYS A 300 6.57 -0.44 -8.15
N GLU A 301 7.16 -1.40 -7.47
CA GLU A 301 8.34 -1.21 -6.64
C GLU A 301 9.60 -1.74 -7.34
N TYR A 302 10.66 -0.96 -7.30
CA TYR A 302 11.94 -1.29 -7.92
C TYR A 302 13.10 -0.97 -6.99
N LEU A 303 14.21 -1.70 -7.15
CA LEU A 303 15.46 -1.36 -6.50
C LEU A 303 16.23 -0.32 -7.31
N LEU A 304 16.76 0.68 -6.62
CA LEU A 304 17.62 1.69 -7.23
C LEU A 304 19.01 1.08 -7.45
N ASN A 305 19.55 1.16 -8.67
CA ASN A 305 20.88 0.64 -8.98
C ASN A 305 21.99 1.50 -8.37
N ASN A 306 22.28 1.34 -7.09
CA ASN A 306 23.34 2.09 -6.38
C ASN A 306 24.74 1.44 -6.49
N ARG A 307 24.93 0.43 -7.35
CA ARG A 307 26.21 -0.30 -7.45
C ARG A 307 27.36 0.58 -7.97
N PRO A 308 27.18 1.40 -9.02
CA PRO A 308 28.25 2.27 -9.52
C PRO A 308 28.49 3.49 -8.62
N VAL A 309 27.48 3.87 -7.82
CA VAL A 309 27.51 5.07 -6.99
C VAL A 309 26.89 4.79 -5.63
N THR A 310 27.74 4.73 -4.61
CA THR A 310 27.31 4.42 -3.23
C THR A 310 26.97 5.65 -2.40
N ARG A 311 27.21 6.87 -2.90
CA ARG A 311 26.94 8.14 -2.21
C ARG A 311 26.63 9.27 -3.20
N VAL A 312 25.80 10.22 -2.79
CA VAL A 312 25.65 11.52 -3.47
C VAL A 312 26.57 12.53 -2.77
N PRO A 313 27.60 13.09 -3.46
CA PRO A 313 28.53 14.05 -2.85
C PRO A 313 27.84 15.28 -2.26
N ALA A 314 28.47 15.95 -1.30
CA ALA A 314 27.99 17.24 -0.81
C ALA A 314 27.90 18.26 -1.96
N HIS A 315 26.79 18.99 -2.06
CA HIS A 315 26.48 19.90 -3.18
C HIS A 315 26.55 19.27 -4.58
N GLY A 316 26.58 17.94 -4.67
CA GLY A 316 26.70 17.18 -5.92
C GLY A 316 25.38 16.56 -6.37
N SER A 317 25.40 15.94 -7.54
CA SER A 317 24.26 15.22 -8.09
C SER A 317 24.68 13.91 -8.77
N VAL A 318 23.73 12.98 -8.86
CA VAL A 318 23.89 11.68 -9.54
C VAL A 318 22.66 11.44 -10.41
N ARG A 319 22.87 10.98 -11.65
CA ARG A 319 21.79 10.67 -12.60
C ARG A 319 21.54 9.16 -12.64
N PHE A 320 20.27 8.79 -12.61
CA PHE A 320 19.80 7.42 -12.74
C PHE A 320 18.87 7.33 -13.94
N ALA A 321 19.22 6.50 -14.92
CA ALA A 321 18.33 6.18 -16.02
C ALA A 321 17.17 5.32 -15.51
N ILE A 322 15.95 5.69 -15.87
CA ILE A 322 14.69 5.04 -15.48
C ILE A 322 13.90 4.70 -16.74
N ARG A 323 13.29 3.51 -16.72
CA ARG A 323 12.34 3.07 -17.75
C ARG A 323 11.00 2.74 -17.11
N ALA A 324 9.94 3.36 -17.63
CA ALA A 324 8.57 3.15 -17.19
C ALA A 324 7.75 2.50 -18.31
N ALA A 325 6.99 1.45 -18.00
CA ALA A 325 6.04 0.89 -18.97
C ALA A 325 4.75 1.72 -18.98
N VAL A 326 4.31 2.17 -20.16
CA VAL A 326 2.99 2.82 -20.33
C VAL A 326 1.96 1.74 -20.68
N PRO A 327 0.81 1.70 -19.97
CA PRO A 327 -0.28 0.78 -20.27
C PRO A 327 -0.80 0.90 -21.72
N GLU A 328 -1.44 -0.16 -22.22
CA GLU A 328 -1.98 -0.20 -23.58
C GLU A 328 -3.11 0.82 -23.80
N ALA A 329 -3.35 1.18 -25.07
CA ALA A 329 -4.32 2.21 -25.45
C ALA A 329 -5.76 1.92 -25.01
N SER A 330 -6.14 0.64 -24.93
CA SER A 330 -7.45 0.20 -24.44
C SER A 330 -7.69 0.59 -22.98
N SER A 331 -6.62 0.74 -22.19
CA SER A 331 -6.63 1.17 -20.80
C SER A 331 -6.40 2.68 -20.63
N PHE A 332 -6.20 3.42 -21.73
CA PHE A 332 -5.66 4.77 -21.70
C PHE A 332 -6.52 5.77 -22.49
N PRO A 333 -7.53 6.41 -21.84
CA PRO A 333 -8.48 7.28 -22.54
C PRO A 333 -8.15 8.79 -22.50
N GLY A 334 -7.02 9.20 -21.91
CA GLY A 334 -6.73 10.62 -21.64
C GLY A 334 -5.68 11.28 -22.55
N PRO A 335 -5.66 12.62 -22.62
CA PRO A 335 -4.66 13.38 -23.38
C PRO A 335 -3.31 13.51 -22.66
N GLN A 336 -3.25 13.08 -21.40
CA GLN A 336 -2.09 13.25 -20.53
C GLN A 336 -1.90 12.01 -19.65
N LEU A 337 -0.64 11.63 -19.48
CA LEU A 337 -0.15 10.62 -18.56
C LEU A 337 0.53 11.33 -17.39
N SER A 338 0.21 10.96 -16.17
CA SER A 338 0.94 11.35 -14.98
C SER A 338 1.79 10.18 -14.52
N LEU A 339 3.09 10.39 -14.36
CA LEU A 339 4.02 9.42 -13.81
C LEU A 339 4.57 9.95 -12.49
N THR A 340 4.31 9.21 -11.41
CA THR A 340 4.85 9.52 -10.09
C THR A 340 6.03 8.60 -9.81
N TRP A 341 7.20 9.19 -9.58
CA TRP A 341 8.39 8.49 -9.10
C TRP A 341 8.66 8.92 -7.67
N ARG A 342 8.82 7.97 -6.75
CA ARG A 342 9.08 8.29 -5.34
C ARG A 342 10.14 7.36 -4.78
N MET A 343 11.18 7.94 -4.21
CA MET A 343 12.20 7.16 -3.51
C MET A 343 11.59 6.47 -2.29
N ILE A 344 11.96 5.20 -2.10
CA ILE A 344 11.59 4.41 -0.93
C ILE A 344 12.84 3.81 -0.30
N THR A 345 12.79 3.64 1.02
CA THR A 345 13.84 2.98 1.80
C THR A 345 13.21 2.11 2.87
N ARG A 346 14.05 1.37 3.58
CA ARG A 346 13.63 0.60 4.74
C ARG A 346 12.87 1.47 5.75
N GLY A 347 11.64 1.06 6.08
CA GLY A 347 10.78 1.75 7.06
C GLY A 347 9.94 2.91 6.51
N LEU A 348 9.86 3.09 5.17
CA LEU A 348 9.00 4.06 4.48
C LEU A 348 8.93 5.45 5.16
N PRO A 349 10.07 6.12 5.42
CA PRO A 349 10.05 7.44 6.05
C PRO A 349 9.37 8.47 5.12
N ALA A 350 8.56 9.36 5.71
CA ALA A 350 7.99 10.51 4.99
C ALA A 350 9.10 11.48 4.52
N GLY A 351 8.79 12.28 3.49
CA GLY A 351 9.69 13.33 2.98
C GLY A 351 10.89 12.83 2.17
N LEU A 352 10.80 11.62 1.60
CA LEU A 352 11.78 11.16 0.62
C LEU A 352 11.62 11.88 -0.73
N PRO A 353 12.69 11.96 -1.55
CA PRO A 353 12.62 12.59 -2.86
C PRO A 353 11.53 11.99 -3.73
N TYR A 354 10.73 12.83 -4.37
CA TYR A 354 9.66 12.43 -5.26
C TYR A 354 9.57 13.37 -6.47
N LEU A 355 8.89 12.90 -7.52
CA LEU A 355 8.65 13.60 -8.77
C LEU A 355 7.28 13.22 -9.30
N VAL A 356 6.56 14.21 -9.83
CA VAL A 356 5.36 14.00 -10.64
C VAL A 356 5.63 14.58 -12.02
N LEU A 357 5.48 13.75 -13.05
CA LEU A 357 5.72 14.10 -14.43
C LEU A 357 4.40 14.03 -15.19
N THR A 358 3.97 15.14 -15.78
CA THR A 358 2.81 15.17 -16.67
C THR A 358 3.29 15.19 -18.11
N LEU A 359 3.02 14.12 -18.84
CA LEU A 359 3.48 13.93 -20.22
C LEU A 359 2.27 13.87 -21.16
N PRO A 360 2.25 14.67 -22.25
CA PRO A 360 1.16 14.61 -23.21
C PRO A 360 1.22 13.31 -24.01
N THR A 361 0.06 12.79 -24.36
CA THR A 361 -0.01 11.53 -25.11
C THR A 361 -0.01 11.79 -26.61
N GLY A 362 0.66 10.90 -27.35
CA GLY A 362 0.65 10.89 -28.80
C GLY A 362 -0.62 10.26 -29.32
N ALA A 363 -1.21 10.88 -30.35
CA ALA A 363 -2.29 10.29 -31.13
C ALA A 363 -1.82 9.05 -31.91
#